data_AF-A0A537JYA6-F1
#
_entry.id   AF-A0A537JYA6-F1
#
_cell.length_a   1.000
_cell.length_b   1.000
_cell.length_c   1.000
_cell.angle_alpha   90.00
_cell.angle_beta   90.00
_cell.angle_gamma   90.00
#
_symmetry.space_group_name_H-M   'P 1'
#
loop_
_entity.id
_entity.type
_entity.pdbx_description
1 polymer ?
#
loop_
_entity_poly.entity_id
_entity_poly.type
_entity_poly.pdbx_seq_one_letter_code
_entity_poly.pdbx_strand_id
1 'polypeptide(L)'
;MYRMRVGWGQSVVWLGFAVVALIGYWLRERESVGRVGLAALAGPTAFFLISNFGVWLGGRLYPPTWVGLITCYAAALPFYRNSLLSSVVYTAVLFGAHEIYQRRHLGITTTAHAG
;
A
#
# COMPACT_ATOMS: atom_id res chain seq x y z
N MET A 1 31.46 -13.40 -1.55
CA MET A 1 30.81 -12.51 -2.53
C MET A 1 29.32 -12.84 -2.61
N TYR A 2 28.46 -12.08 -1.94
CA TYR A 2 27.00 -12.28 -2.02
C TYR A 2 26.55 -11.78 -3.41
N ARG A 3 26.49 -12.66 -4.41
CA ARG A 3 25.80 -12.37 -5.68
C ARG A 3 24.32 -12.24 -5.34
N MET A 4 23.87 -11.04 -4.99
CA MET A 4 22.46 -10.69 -5.01
C MET A 4 22.00 -10.80 -6.46
N ARG A 5 21.65 -12.02 -6.90
CA ARG A 5 20.94 -12.21 -8.17
C ARG A 5 19.57 -11.61 -7.95
N VAL A 6 19.44 -10.33 -8.29
CA VAL A 6 18.13 -9.68 -8.41
C VAL A 6 17.38 -10.45 -9.48
N GLY A 7 16.47 -11.32 -9.06
CA GLY A 7 15.63 -12.09 -9.97
C GLY A 7 14.53 -11.20 -10.53
N TRP A 8 13.94 -11.62 -11.66
CA TRP A 8 12.77 -10.97 -12.26
C TRP A 8 11.67 -10.64 -11.25
N GLY A 9 11.38 -11.58 -10.33
CA GLY A 9 10.41 -11.38 -9.26
C GLY A 9 10.78 -10.23 -8.31
N GLN A 10 12.06 -10.09 -7.94
CA GLN A 10 12.49 -8.96 -7.10
C GLN A 10 12.30 -7.61 -7.80
N SER A 11 12.63 -7.52 -9.08
CA SER A 11 12.49 -6.28 -9.86
C SER A 11 11.03 -5.82 -9.92
N VAL A 12 10.09 -6.73 -10.16
CA VAL A 12 8.65 -6.44 -10.17
C VAL A 12 8.17 -5.98 -8.80
N VAL A 13 8.64 -6.62 -7.72
CA VAL A 13 8.28 -6.24 -6.34
C VAL A 13 8.79 -4.83 -6.02
N TRP A 14 10.03 -4.52 -6.37
CA TRP A 14 10.62 -3.20 -6.15
C TRP A 14 9.91 -2.12 -6.96
N LEU A 15 9.55 -2.42 -8.20
CA LEU A 15 8.72 -1.53 -9.04
C LEU A 15 7.36 -1.28 -8.36
N GLY A 16 6.71 -2.33 -7.87
CA GLY A 16 5.46 -2.22 -7.13
C GLY A 16 5.59 -1.29 -5.92
N PHE A 17 6.62 -1.47 -5.09
CA PHE A 17 6.88 -0.60 -3.94
C PHE A 17 7.17 0.85 -4.35
N ALA A 18 7.93 1.06 -5.44
CA ALA A 18 8.21 2.39 -5.95
C ALA A 18 6.93 3.12 -6.39
N VAL A 19 6.01 2.41 -7.04
CA VAL A 19 4.70 2.97 -7.45
C VAL A 19 3.84 3.29 -6.24
N VAL A 20 3.77 2.39 -5.24
CA VAL A 20 3.04 2.66 -4.00
C VAL A 20 3.60 3.88 -3.27
N ALA A 21 4.93 4.00 -3.19
CA ALA A 21 5.59 5.15 -2.58
C ALA A 21 5.31 6.45 -3.34
N LEU A 22 5.27 6.41 -4.68
CA LEU A 22 4.94 7.56 -5.51
C LEU A 22 3.49 8.01 -5.31
N ILE A 23 2.54 7.06 -5.24
CA ILE A 23 1.14 7.34 -4.91
C ILE A 23 1.05 8.03 -3.54
N GLY A 24 1.73 7.50 -2.52
CA GLY A 24 1.78 8.11 -1.20
C GLY A 24 2.40 9.52 -1.21
N TYR A 25 3.47 9.72 -1.97
CA TYR A 25 4.13 11.02 -2.11
C TYR A 25 3.21 12.06 -2.76
N TRP A 26 2.50 11.70 -3.83
CA TRP A 26 1.57 12.60 -4.53
C TRP A 26 0.38 12.98 -3.65
N LEU A 27 -0.10 12.06 -2.80
CA LEU A 27 -1.23 12.31 -1.92
C LEU A 27 -0.89 13.11 -0.66
N ARG A 28 0.41 13.29 -0.36
CA ARG A 28 0.90 14.01 0.83
C ARG A 28 0.60 15.51 0.83
N GLU A 29 0.48 16.15 -0.33
CA GLU A 29 0.46 17.62 -0.42
C GLU A 29 -0.69 18.30 0.34
N ARG A 30 -1.82 17.61 0.57
CA ARG A 30 -2.80 18.05 1.58
C ARG A 30 -3.35 16.87 2.36
N GLU A 31 -2.99 16.82 3.63
CA GLU A 31 -3.43 15.80 4.59
C GLU A 31 -4.93 15.97 4.84
N SER A 32 -5.75 15.19 4.14
CA SER A 32 -7.17 15.05 4.42
C SER A 32 -7.51 13.58 4.65
N VAL A 33 -8.44 13.33 5.58
CA VAL A 33 -8.89 11.97 5.93
C VAL A 33 -9.36 11.20 4.68
N GLY A 34 -10.02 11.89 3.75
CA GLY A 34 -10.45 11.30 2.48
C GLY A 34 -9.30 10.87 1.56
N ARG A 35 -8.22 11.67 1.48
CA ARG A 35 -7.04 11.30 0.67
C ARG A 35 -6.24 10.19 1.30
N VAL A 36 -6.13 10.19 2.62
CA VAL A 36 -5.50 9.10 3.38
C VAL A 36 -6.25 7.77 3.14
N GLY A 37 -7.58 7.80 3.19
CA GLY A 37 -8.42 6.65 2.82
C GLY A 37 -8.21 6.21 1.37
N LEU A 38 -8.14 7.17 0.43
CA LEU A 38 -7.87 6.87 -0.98
C LEU A 38 -6.48 6.24 -1.18
N ALA A 39 -5.45 6.72 -0.49
CA ALA A 39 -4.10 6.15 -0.52
C ALA A 39 -4.07 4.71 0.00
N ALA A 40 -4.78 4.45 1.10
CA ALA A 40 -4.88 3.13 1.73
C ALA A 40 -5.54 2.08 0.83
N LEU A 41 -6.36 2.50 -0.14
CA LEU A 41 -6.93 1.63 -1.16
C LEU A 41 -6.04 1.58 -2.40
N ALA A 42 -5.63 2.73 -2.93
CA ALA A 42 -4.88 2.85 -4.18
C ALA A 42 -3.52 2.14 -4.15
N GLY A 43 -2.80 2.19 -3.02
CA GLY A 43 -1.50 1.53 -2.88
C GLY A 43 -1.58 0.01 -3.07
N PRO A 44 -2.35 -0.72 -2.23
CA PRO A 44 -2.56 -2.15 -2.39
C PRO A 44 -3.11 -2.55 -3.76
N THR A 45 -4.02 -1.75 -4.35
CA THR A 45 -4.54 -2.00 -5.69
C THR A 45 -3.45 -1.91 -6.75
N ALA A 46 -2.64 -0.85 -6.73
CA ALA A 46 -1.55 -0.69 -7.68
C ALA A 46 -0.51 -1.81 -7.55
N PHE A 47 -0.12 -2.15 -6.31
CA PHE A 47 0.80 -3.25 -6.05
C PHE A 47 0.26 -4.59 -6.55
N PHE A 48 -1.03 -4.86 -6.31
CA PHE A 48 -1.71 -6.07 -6.78
C PHE A 48 -1.67 -6.18 -8.31
N LEU A 49 -1.97 -5.10 -9.04
CA LEU A 49 -1.92 -5.09 -10.50
C LEU A 49 -0.50 -5.33 -11.03
N ILE A 50 0.49 -4.58 -10.51
CA ILE A 50 1.87 -4.65 -11.00
C ILE A 50 2.50 -6.03 -10.72
N SER A 51 2.33 -6.53 -9.50
CA SER A 51 2.93 -7.81 -9.09
C SER A 51 2.38 -8.99 -9.89
N ASN A 52 1.06 -9.08 -10.05
CA ASN A 52 0.44 -10.17 -10.81
C ASN A 52 0.71 -10.08 -12.30
N PHE A 53 0.71 -8.88 -12.87
CA PHE A 53 1.11 -8.69 -14.26
C PHE A 53 2.58 -9.10 -14.47
N GLY A 54 3.48 -8.76 -13.55
CA GLY A 54 4.88 -9.18 -13.64
C GLY A 54 5.10 -10.69 -13.47
N VAL A 55 4.29 -11.37 -12.65
CA VAL A 55 4.29 -12.84 -12.54
C VAL A 55 3.84 -13.49 -13.84
N TRP A 56 2.75 -13.00 -14.43
CA TRP A 56 2.26 -13.48 -15.72
C TRP A 56 3.26 -13.21 -16.85
N LEU A 57 3.83 -12.01 -16.92
CA LEU A 57 4.84 -11.64 -17.92
C LEU A 57 6.14 -12.46 -17.77
N GLY A 58 6.45 -12.89 -16.55
CA GLY A 58 7.56 -13.81 -16.30
C GLY A 58 7.35 -15.20 -16.93
N GLY A 59 6.11 -15.60 -17.24
CA GLY A 59 5.79 -16.83 -17.98
C GLY A 59 6.20 -18.14 -17.31
N ARG A 60 6.69 -18.12 -16.06
CA ARG A 60 7.20 -19.31 -15.36
C ARG A 60 6.10 -20.08 -14.63
N LEU A 61 5.12 -19.37 -14.07
CA LEU A 61 4.10 -19.95 -13.18
C LEU A 61 2.74 -20.09 -13.87
N TYR A 62 2.43 -19.20 -14.80
CA TYR A 62 1.20 -19.22 -15.58
C TYR A 62 1.52 -19.14 -17.08
N PRO A 63 0.74 -19.78 -17.95
CA PRO A 63 0.90 -19.65 -19.39
C PRO A 63 0.76 -18.18 -19.82
N PRO A 64 1.56 -17.70 -20.81
CA PRO A 64 1.47 -16.34 -21.36
C PRO A 64 0.25 -16.18 -22.28
N THR A 65 -0.93 -16.54 -21.78
CA THR A 65 -2.22 -16.44 -22.47
C THR A 65 -3.19 -15.60 -21.62
N TRP A 66 -4.25 -15.12 -22.24
CA TRP A 66 -5.33 -14.39 -21.54
C TRP A 66 -5.95 -15.20 -20.40
N VAL A 67 -6.09 -16.52 -20.58
CA VAL A 67 -6.57 -17.42 -19.53
C VAL A 67 -5.57 -17.49 -18.37
N GLY A 68 -4.27 -17.57 -18.66
CA GLY A 68 -3.22 -17.54 -17.64
C GLY A 68 -3.17 -16.22 -16.85
N LEU A 69 -3.51 -15.10 -17.50
CA LEU A 69 -3.61 -13.81 -16.83
C LEU A 69 -4.76 -13.80 -15.83
N ILE A 70 -5.96 -14.23 -16.26
CA ILE A 70 -7.14 -14.28 -15.40
C ILE A 70 -6.92 -15.22 -14.21
N THR A 71 -6.31 -16.39 -14.43
CA THR A 71 -6.04 -17.35 -13.34
C THR A 71 -5.03 -16.80 -12.34
N CYS A 72 -3.99 -16.10 -12.79
CA CYS A 72 -3.04 -15.41 -11.92
C CYS A 72 -3.75 -14.39 -11.00
N TYR A 73 -4.61 -13.54 -11.57
CA TYR A 73 -5.35 -12.54 -10.82
C TYR A 73 -6.39 -13.14 -9.87
N ALA A 74 -7.10 -14.18 -10.30
CA ALA A 74 -8.08 -14.88 -9.47
C ALA A 74 -7.42 -15.55 -8.26
N ALA A 75 -6.27 -16.19 -8.45
CA ALA A 75 -5.50 -16.80 -7.37
C ALA A 75 -4.95 -15.77 -6.37
N ALA A 76 -4.65 -14.56 -6.83
CA ALA A 76 -4.13 -13.49 -5.99
C ALA A 76 -5.21 -12.70 -5.22
N LEU A 77 -6.48 -12.83 -5.59
CA LEU A 77 -7.61 -12.12 -4.96
C LEU A 77 -7.72 -12.27 -3.43
N PRO A 78 -7.53 -13.45 -2.80
CA PRO A 78 -7.53 -13.56 -1.34
C PRO A 78 -6.40 -12.75 -0.68
N PHE A 79 -5.22 -12.69 -1.31
CA PHE A 79 -4.10 -11.90 -0.81
C PHE A 79 -4.35 -10.40 -0.95
N TYR A 80 -5.01 -9.99 -2.05
CA TYR A 80 -5.43 -8.60 -2.25
C TYR A 80 -6.41 -8.15 -1.18
N ARG A 81 -7.42 -8.97 -0.86
CA ARG A 81 -8.37 -8.69 0.23
C ARG A 81 -7.66 -8.46 1.56
N ASN A 82 -6.71 -9.32 1.90
CA ASN A 82 -5.94 -9.19 3.13
C ASN A 82 -5.07 -7.93 3.14
N SER A 83 -4.48 -7.57 1.99
CA SER A 83 -3.66 -6.36 1.82
C SER A 83 -4.47 -5.07 1.92
N LEU A 84 -5.68 -5.06 1.37
CA LEU A 84 -6.61 -3.94 1.53
C LEU A 84 -7.02 -3.78 2.99
N LEU A 85 -7.45 -4.87 3.63
CA LEU A 85 -7.89 -4.83 5.02
C LEU A 85 -6.77 -4.36 5.94
N SER A 86 -5.56 -4.89 5.78
CA SER A 86 -4.40 -4.48 6.58
C SER A 86 -4.08 -3.00 6.37
N SER A 87 -4.15 -2.50 5.13
CA SER A 87 -3.87 -1.09 4.83
C SER A 87 -4.90 -0.16 5.45
N VAL A 88 -6.18 -0.52 5.41
CA VAL A 88 -7.26 0.25 6.06
C VAL A 88 -7.09 0.24 7.58
N VAL A 89 -6.90 -0.93 8.19
CA VAL A 89 -6.72 -1.06 9.64
C VAL A 89 -5.47 -0.31 10.11
N TYR A 90 -4.35 -0.48 9.41
CA TYR A 90 -3.09 0.20 9.75
C TYR A 90 -3.24 1.72 9.67
N THR A 91 -3.88 2.21 8.60
CA THR A 91 -4.15 3.64 8.42
C THR A 91 -5.07 4.16 9.53
N ALA A 92 -6.16 3.45 9.86
CA ALA A 92 -7.08 3.83 10.92
C ALA A 92 -6.37 3.90 12.29
N VAL A 93 -5.53 2.92 12.60
CA VAL A 93 -4.77 2.88 13.87
C VAL A 93 -3.75 4.02 13.93
N LEU A 94 -2.95 4.24 12.88
CA LEU A 94 -1.94 5.30 12.88
C LEU A 94 -2.56 6.69 12.99
N PHE A 95 -3.53 7.01 12.13
CA PHE A 95 -4.15 8.33 12.13
C PHE A 95 -5.05 8.53 13.36
N GLY A 96 -5.70 7.46 13.85
CA GLY A 96 -6.44 7.50 15.11
C GLY A 96 -5.52 7.76 16.31
N ALA A 97 -4.37 7.10 16.39
CA ALA A 97 -3.39 7.34 17.45
C ALA A 97 -2.81 8.76 17.37
N HIS A 98 -2.51 9.24 16.15
CA HIS A 98 -2.04 10.61 15.93
C HIS A 98 -3.06 11.66 16.42
N GLU A 99 -4.33 11.48 16.08
CA GLU A 99 -5.41 12.38 16.52
C GLU A 99 -5.57 12.37 18.06
N ILE A 100 -5.51 11.20 18.70
CA ILE A 100 -5.56 11.07 20.18
C ILE A 100 -4.36 11.77 20.82
N TYR A 101 -3.17 11.59 20.25
CA TYR A 101 -1.94 12.22 20.72
C TYR A 101 -2.03 13.76 20.62
N GLN A 102 -2.45 14.28 19.47
CA GLN A 102 -2.64 15.73 19.26
C GLN A 102 -3.65 16.32 20.25
N ARG A 103 -4.79 15.65 20.47
CA ARG A 103 -5.81 16.10 21.44
C ARG A 103 -5.29 16.16 22.87
N ARG A 104 -4.46 15.19 23.28
CA ARG A 104 -3.87 15.16 24.63
C ARG A 104 -2.85 16.28 24.84
N HIS A 105 -2.06 16.64 23.83
CA HIS A 105 -1.09 17.73 23.95
C HIS A 105 -1.73 19.13 23.78
N LEU A 106 -2.76 19.28 22.95
CA LEU A 106 -3.48 20.55 22.77
C LEU A 106 -4.41 20.87 23.97
N GLY A 107 -4.94 19.87 24.67
CA GLY A 107 -5.74 20.07 25.88
C GLY A 107 -4.98 20.66 27.08
N ILE A 108 -3.64 20.56 27.08
CA ILE A 108 -2.78 21.09 28.16
C ILE A 108 -2.50 22.59 27.97
N THR A 109 -2.54 23.10 26.72
CA THR A 109 -2.17 24.51 26.44
C THR A 109 -3.35 25.47 26.67
N THR A 110 -4.59 25.03 26.44
CA THR A 110 -5.79 25.86 26.64
C THR A 110 -6.11 26.11 28.12
N THR A 111 -5.77 25.18 29.02
CA THR A 111 -5.98 25.37 30.47
C THR A 111 -4.90 26.21 31.14
N ALA A 112 -3.71 26.36 30.52
CA ALA A 112 -2.62 27.17 31.05
C ALA A 112 -2.79 28.69 30.83
N HIS A 113 -3.65 29.12 29.90
CA HIS A 113 -3.92 30.54 29.61
C HIS A 113 -5.21 31.09 30.23
N ALA A 114 -5.91 30.30 31.04
CA ALA A 114 -7.19 30.68 31.68
C ALA A 114 -7.08 30.93 33.20
N GLY A 115 -5.86 31.09 33.72
CA GLY A 115 -5.59 31.38 35.14
C GLY A 115 -5.07 32.79 35.37
#